data_AF-A0A368MCP8-F1
#
_entry.id   AF-A0A368MCP8-F1
#
_cell.length_a   1.000
_cell.length_b   1.000
_cell.length_c   1.000
_cell.angle_alpha   90.00
_cell.angle_beta   90.00
_cell.angle_gamma   90.00
#
_symmetry.space_group_name_H-M   'P 1'
#
loop_
_entity.id
_entity.type
_entity.pdbx_description
1 polymer ?
#
loop_
_entity_poly.entity_id
_entity_poly.type
_entity_poly.pdbx_seq_one_letter_code
_entity_poly.pdbx_strand_id
1 'polypeptide(L)'
;MSTFNCDNEPVDFDFSALDVNPRLLGQWYLVEFDSEVSSLPNTDNQSATTETRIFSTSSAYSIFFDENSFRVSGEYTYNSRLKINGIEDTSNFYTNEDVDYTYGYSVDNDEIILQESPFDITTQEENTFYLQGEQKNSFVVSENGETLILFQDETLTDSNATVPEGRTITKRTSSIWIKDLTIFSCDLRDATRQAEIAYNQSNEDIQLCLDYRRALEDQIVECGDPDGRLSDTIEELGNCGRLSADVLRVTAGLQNIDFANKTISYSNEVISVYGSALFGNHSLSFEVPEYVTGIDTFLNFVIKVDGVDYFPYYPGVNNFRFNTLISSNFSLNAVFEGTVISAQGEELTLSVGIIDVNY
;
A
#
# COMPACT_ATOMS: atom_id res chain seq x y z
N MET A 1 -47.20 -23.59 28.59
CA MET A 1 -45.76 -23.71 28.27
C MET A 1 -45.46 -22.78 27.10
N SER A 2 -44.25 -22.22 27.14
CA SER A 2 -43.57 -21.30 26.21
C SER A 2 -44.08 -19.86 26.11
N THR A 3 -43.36 -18.98 26.78
CA THR A 3 -42.92 -17.69 26.24
C THR A 3 -41.46 -17.52 26.64
N PHE A 4 -40.56 -17.88 25.72
CA PHE A 4 -39.14 -17.52 25.77
C PHE A 4 -39.05 -16.10 25.21
N ASN A 5 -38.61 -15.14 26.01
CA ASN A 5 -38.29 -13.78 25.55
C ASN A 5 -36.84 -13.79 25.08
N CYS A 6 -36.61 -13.47 23.80
CA CYS A 6 -35.29 -13.13 23.28
C CYS A 6 -35.26 -11.60 23.17
N ASP A 7 -34.81 -10.91 24.23
CA ASP A 7 -34.41 -9.52 24.11
C ASP A 7 -32.96 -9.48 23.61
N ASN A 8 -32.80 -9.55 22.30
CA ASN A 8 -31.62 -9.04 21.61
C ASN A 8 -31.99 -7.64 21.11
N GLU A 9 -31.69 -6.63 21.91
CA GLU A 9 -31.69 -5.25 21.43
C GLU A 9 -30.29 -4.94 20.90
N PRO A 10 -30.11 -4.57 19.62
CA PRO A 10 -28.83 -4.07 19.15
C PRO A 10 -28.59 -2.71 19.81
N VAL A 11 -27.45 -2.58 20.50
CA VAL A 11 -26.99 -1.30 21.04
C VAL A 11 -26.76 -0.36 19.85
N ASP A 12 -27.48 0.75 19.84
CA ASP A 12 -27.39 1.81 18.84
C ASP A 12 -26.05 2.53 19.02
N PHE A 13 -25.06 2.18 18.20
CA PHE A 13 -23.73 2.80 18.22
C PHE A 13 -23.71 4.05 17.35
N ASP A 14 -23.42 5.20 17.98
CA ASP A 14 -23.24 6.49 17.33
C ASP A 14 -21.93 6.51 16.52
N PHE A 15 -22.07 6.50 15.20
CA PHE A 15 -20.97 6.64 14.24
C PHE A 15 -20.62 8.12 14.07
N SER A 16 -19.75 8.64 14.92
CA SER A 16 -19.07 9.91 14.65
C SER A 16 -17.56 9.76 14.81
N ALA A 17 -16.89 9.76 13.65
CA ALA A 17 -15.45 9.69 13.38
C ALA A 17 -14.78 8.31 13.57
N LEU A 18 -14.90 7.47 12.53
CA LEU A 18 -14.05 6.28 12.34
C LEU A 18 -12.72 6.71 11.72
N ASP A 19 -11.65 6.77 12.52
CA ASP A 19 -10.28 6.78 12.01
C ASP A 19 -9.87 5.34 11.70
N VAL A 20 -10.30 4.81 10.55
CA VAL A 20 -9.82 3.52 10.05
C VAL A 20 -8.33 3.64 9.78
N ASN A 21 -7.50 2.79 10.39
CA ASN A 21 -6.09 2.69 10.01
C ASN A 21 -5.94 1.72 8.82
N PRO A 22 -5.77 2.20 7.57
CA PRO A 22 -5.73 1.34 6.39
C PRO A 22 -4.57 0.33 6.42
N ARG A 23 -3.57 0.53 7.27
CA ARG A 23 -2.42 -0.38 7.41
C ARG A 23 -2.79 -1.67 8.13
N LEU A 24 -3.83 -1.66 8.96
CA LEU A 24 -4.32 -2.84 9.69
C LEU A 24 -5.17 -3.78 8.83
N LEU A 25 -5.83 -3.26 7.78
CA LEU A 25 -6.77 -4.02 6.97
C LEU A 25 -6.14 -5.26 6.32
N GLY A 26 -6.92 -6.34 6.26
CA GLY A 26 -6.54 -7.62 5.65
C GLY A 26 -6.24 -8.72 6.66
N GLN A 27 -5.75 -9.85 6.14
CA GLN A 27 -5.46 -11.04 6.93
C GLN A 27 -4.01 -11.03 7.45
N TRP A 28 -3.83 -11.50 8.68
CA TRP A 28 -2.56 -11.65 9.35
C TRP A 28 -2.47 -13.02 10.01
N TYR A 29 -1.33 -13.69 9.92
CA TYR A 29 -1.05 -14.96 10.57
C TYR A 29 -0.23 -14.76 11.83
N LEU A 30 -0.62 -15.46 12.89
CA LEU A 30 0.06 -15.43 14.16
C LEU A 30 1.45 -16.06 14.03
N VAL A 31 2.48 -15.31 14.41
CA VAL A 31 3.83 -15.85 14.61
C VAL A 31 3.98 -16.33 16.04
N GLU A 32 3.67 -15.45 16.98
CA GLU A 32 3.75 -15.75 18.41
C GLU A 32 2.85 -14.83 19.23
N PHE A 33 2.44 -15.32 20.39
CA PHE A 33 1.97 -14.47 21.47
C PHE A 33 2.60 -14.89 22.79
N ASP A 34 2.83 -13.90 23.65
CA ASP A 34 3.33 -14.06 25.02
C ASP A 34 2.49 -13.15 25.94
N SER A 35 2.11 -13.69 27.09
CA SER A 35 1.36 -12.98 28.12
C SER A 35 1.93 -13.32 29.49
N GLU A 36 2.16 -12.30 30.28
CA GLU A 36 2.56 -12.39 31.68
C GLU A 36 1.50 -11.68 32.54
N VAL A 37 0.89 -12.43 33.46
CA VAL A 37 -0.07 -11.92 34.43
C VAL A 37 0.47 -12.16 35.83
N SER A 38 0.65 -11.08 36.58
CA SER A 38 1.10 -11.15 37.98
C SER A 38 0.02 -10.62 38.91
N SER A 39 -0.16 -11.29 40.05
CA SER A 39 -1.04 -10.85 41.14
C SER A 39 -0.23 -10.64 42.41
N LEU A 40 -0.27 -9.41 42.91
CA LEU A 40 0.44 -8.98 44.10
C LEU A 40 -0.54 -8.51 45.18
N PRO A 41 -0.34 -8.87 46.46
CA PRO A 41 -1.12 -8.29 47.56
C PRO A 41 -0.71 -6.83 47.84
N ASN A 42 -1.70 -5.96 48.11
CA ASN A 42 -1.50 -4.51 48.21
C ASN A 42 -0.86 -4.07 49.55
N THR A 43 -1.20 -4.70 50.67
CA THR A 43 -0.53 -4.56 51.99
C THR A 43 -1.07 -5.62 52.97
N ASP A 44 -0.24 -6.13 53.90
CA ASP A 44 -0.53 -7.04 55.04
C ASP A 44 -1.35 -8.32 54.78
N ASN A 45 -1.80 -8.55 53.55
CA ASN A 45 -2.53 -9.73 53.15
C ASN A 45 -1.53 -10.87 52.92
N GLN A 46 -1.56 -11.91 53.76
CA GLN A 46 -0.69 -13.11 53.65
C GLN A 46 -0.98 -13.98 52.43
N SER A 47 -1.72 -13.45 51.46
CA SER A 47 -2.08 -14.15 50.25
C SER A 47 -0.85 -14.32 49.37
N ALA A 48 -0.71 -15.50 48.76
CA ALA A 48 0.44 -15.81 47.92
C ALA A 48 0.50 -14.89 46.68
N THR A 49 1.71 -14.54 46.25
CA THR A 49 1.94 -13.93 44.93
C THR A 49 1.79 -15.00 43.88
N THR A 50 1.15 -14.65 42.76
CA THR A 50 1.03 -15.54 41.61
C THR A 50 1.58 -14.86 40.37
N GLU A 51 2.24 -15.64 39.53
CA GLU A 51 2.82 -15.19 38.27
C GLU A 51 2.50 -16.27 37.24
N THR A 52 1.66 -15.93 36.27
CA THR A 52 1.24 -16.82 35.19
C THR A 52 1.84 -16.32 33.90
N ARG A 53 2.64 -17.16 33.25
CA ARG A 53 3.15 -16.89 31.90
C ARG A 53 2.52 -17.83 30.89
N ILE A 54 2.00 -17.26 29.82
CA ILE A 54 1.36 -17.95 28.71
C ILE A 54 2.15 -17.63 27.44
N PHE A 55 2.47 -18.64 26.63
CA PHE A 55 3.14 -18.41 25.35
C PHE A 55 2.73 -19.46 24.32
N SER A 56 2.59 -19.03 23.06
CA SER A 56 2.24 -19.89 21.94
C SER A 56 3.28 -20.98 21.66
N THR A 57 2.82 -22.11 21.15
CA THR A 57 3.68 -23.24 20.70
C THR A 57 3.44 -23.68 19.26
N SER A 58 2.26 -23.41 18.70
CA SER A 58 1.90 -23.64 17.29
C SER A 58 0.78 -22.65 16.93
N SER A 59 0.82 -22.14 15.70
CA SER A 59 0.03 -20.97 15.29
C SER A 59 -0.49 -21.10 13.85
N ALA A 60 -1.36 -22.09 13.60
CA ALA A 60 -2.19 -22.12 12.40
C ALA A 60 -3.41 -21.19 12.57
N TYR A 61 -3.16 -19.96 13.01
CA TYR A 61 -4.16 -19.01 13.49
C TYR A 61 -4.00 -17.68 12.77
N SER A 62 -5.12 -17.01 12.51
CA SER A 62 -5.16 -15.77 11.77
C SER A 62 -6.13 -14.77 12.37
N ILE A 63 -5.86 -13.49 12.12
CA ILE A 63 -6.77 -12.38 12.38
C ILE A 63 -6.96 -11.61 11.08
N PHE A 64 -8.21 -11.28 10.76
CA PHE A 64 -8.59 -10.49 9.60
C PHE A 64 -9.26 -9.20 10.08
N PHE A 65 -8.72 -8.05 9.69
CA PHE A 65 -9.35 -6.75 9.97
C PHE A 65 -10.08 -6.24 8.72
N ASP A 66 -11.35 -5.89 8.87
CA ASP A 66 -12.10 -5.05 7.93
C ASP A 66 -12.23 -3.60 8.47
N GLU A 67 -13.14 -2.79 7.94
CA GLU A 67 -13.30 -1.38 8.33
C GLU A 67 -13.65 -1.17 9.81
N ASN A 68 -14.36 -2.10 10.45
CA ASN A 68 -14.88 -1.92 11.81
C ASN A 68 -14.92 -3.18 12.67
N SER A 69 -14.53 -4.31 12.10
CA SER A 69 -14.55 -5.62 12.73
C SER A 69 -13.24 -6.37 12.50
N PHE A 70 -12.91 -7.24 13.44
CA PHE A 70 -11.88 -8.23 13.26
C PHE A 70 -12.48 -9.63 13.40
N ARG A 71 -12.02 -10.54 12.56
CA ARG A 71 -12.36 -11.96 12.62
C ARG A 71 -11.11 -12.75 12.95
N VAL A 72 -11.19 -13.60 13.95
CA VAL A 72 -10.13 -14.58 14.25
C VAL A 72 -10.52 -15.94 13.69
N SER A 73 -9.56 -16.66 13.13
CA SER A 73 -9.80 -18.01 12.63
C SER A 73 -8.58 -18.93 12.72
N GLY A 74 -8.84 -20.21 13.05
CA GLY A 74 -7.87 -21.30 12.92
C GLY A 74 -7.62 -22.02 14.24
N GLU A 75 -6.39 -22.48 14.40
CA GLU A 75 -5.94 -23.27 15.56
C GLU A 75 -4.68 -22.68 16.16
N TYR A 76 -4.64 -22.60 17.49
CA TYR A 76 -3.42 -22.30 18.21
C TYR A 76 -3.26 -23.17 19.45
N THR A 77 -2.01 -23.37 19.83
CA THR A 77 -1.63 -24.05 21.07
C THR A 77 -0.77 -23.16 21.93
N TYR A 78 -0.86 -23.32 23.24
CA TYR A 78 -0.05 -22.55 24.19
C TYR A 78 0.31 -23.35 25.42
N ASN A 79 1.43 -22.97 26.03
CA ASN A 79 1.79 -23.40 27.38
C ASN A 79 1.43 -22.30 28.38
N SER A 80 0.87 -22.70 29.50
CA SER A 80 0.74 -21.85 30.69
C SER A 80 1.67 -22.37 31.79
N ARG A 81 2.41 -21.48 32.44
CA ARG A 81 3.26 -21.76 33.59
C ARG A 81 2.87 -20.87 34.75
N LEU A 82 2.57 -21.50 35.88
CA LEU A 82 2.23 -20.80 37.12
C LEU A 82 3.40 -20.88 38.09
N LYS A 83 3.73 -19.74 38.70
CA LYS A 83 4.52 -19.70 39.92
C LYS A 83 3.69 -19.15 41.07
N ILE A 84 3.81 -19.78 42.22
CA ILE A 84 3.24 -19.32 43.49
C ILE A 84 4.41 -18.97 44.41
N ASN A 85 4.48 -17.72 44.88
CA ASN A 85 5.60 -17.20 45.68
C ASN A 85 6.98 -17.47 45.05
N GLY A 86 7.06 -17.38 43.71
CA GLY A 86 8.28 -17.59 42.94
C GLY A 86 8.67 -19.06 42.71
N ILE A 87 7.91 -20.02 43.22
CA ILE A 87 8.12 -21.45 42.98
C ILE A 87 7.17 -21.90 41.88
N GLU A 88 7.70 -22.53 40.82
CA GLU A 88 6.89 -23.11 39.74
C GLU A 88 6.01 -24.22 40.31
N ASP A 89 4.71 -24.08 40.13
CA ASP A 89 3.69 -24.97 40.69
C ASP A 89 3.13 -25.89 39.61
N THR A 90 2.67 -25.32 38.50
CA THR A 90 2.09 -26.08 37.38
C THR A 90 2.57 -25.58 36.02
N SER A 91 2.67 -26.51 35.08
CA SER A 91 2.82 -26.21 33.65
C SER A 91 1.83 -27.06 32.86
N ASN A 92 0.98 -26.40 32.09
CA ASN A 92 -0.10 -27.02 31.34
C ASN A 92 -0.03 -26.63 29.87
N PHE A 93 -0.40 -27.56 29.01
CA PHE A 93 -0.48 -27.37 27.56
C PHE A 93 -1.95 -27.35 27.14
N TYR A 94 -2.32 -26.41 26.28
CA TYR A 94 -3.68 -26.22 25.80
C TYR A 94 -3.69 -26.10 24.27
N THR A 95 -4.79 -26.55 23.68
CA THR A 95 -5.11 -26.42 22.26
C THR A 95 -6.49 -25.81 22.15
N ASN A 96 -6.62 -24.77 21.31
CA ASN A 96 -7.90 -24.26 20.85
C ASN A 96 -8.03 -24.57 19.37
N GLU A 97 -8.97 -25.44 19.04
CA GLU A 97 -9.30 -25.88 17.68
C GLU A 97 -10.56 -25.15 17.19
N ASP A 98 -10.73 -25.04 15.88
CA ASP A 98 -11.93 -24.53 15.22
C ASP A 98 -12.38 -23.13 15.69
N VAL A 99 -11.43 -22.25 16.02
CA VAL A 99 -11.76 -20.88 16.41
C VAL A 99 -12.26 -20.13 15.17
N ASP A 100 -13.41 -19.48 15.30
CA ASP A 100 -14.03 -18.64 14.27
C ASP A 100 -15.03 -17.66 14.89
N TYR A 101 -14.55 -16.47 15.22
CA TYR A 101 -15.36 -15.42 15.85
C TYR A 101 -15.08 -14.06 15.23
N THR A 102 -16.09 -13.19 15.25
CA THR A 102 -15.99 -11.81 14.76
C THR A 102 -16.46 -10.84 15.83
N TYR A 103 -15.66 -9.80 16.06
CA TYR A 103 -15.92 -8.76 17.04
C TYR A 103 -15.64 -7.38 16.43
N GLY A 104 -16.16 -6.32 17.03
CA GLY A 104 -15.83 -4.96 16.62
C GLY A 104 -14.43 -4.55 17.09
N TYR A 105 -13.86 -3.56 16.41
CA TYR A 105 -12.71 -2.82 16.92
C TYR A 105 -12.79 -1.34 16.56
N SER A 106 -12.01 -0.53 17.25
CA SER A 106 -11.76 0.85 16.86
C SER A 106 -10.28 1.18 17.02
N VAL A 107 -9.84 2.24 16.34
CA VAL A 107 -8.48 2.77 16.45
C VAL A 107 -8.58 4.22 16.91
N ASP A 108 -7.75 4.57 17.88
CA ASP A 108 -7.54 5.94 18.34
C ASP A 108 -6.03 6.20 18.36
N ASN A 109 -5.54 6.93 17.36
CA ASN A 109 -4.11 7.18 17.14
C ASN A 109 -3.27 5.87 17.06
N ASP A 110 -2.41 5.63 18.06
CA ASP A 110 -1.52 4.46 18.16
C ASP A 110 -2.11 3.35 19.05
N GLU A 111 -3.36 3.48 19.47
CA GLU A 111 -4.09 2.49 20.27
C GLU A 111 -5.18 1.82 19.43
N ILE A 112 -5.28 0.50 19.56
CA ILE A 112 -6.38 -0.31 19.03
C ILE A 112 -7.20 -0.86 20.20
N ILE A 113 -8.50 -0.61 20.15
CA ILE A 113 -9.48 -1.12 21.10
C ILE A 113 -10.19 -2.29 20.44
N LEU A 114 -9.87 -3.50 20.86
CA LEU A 114 -10.55 -4.72 20.45
C LEU A 114 -11.70 -4.96 21.41
N GLN A 115 -12.93 -5.13 20.93
CA GLN A 115 -14.09 -5.36 21.82
C GLN A 115 -14.00 -6.70 22.58
N GLU A 116 -13.15 -7.61 22.13
CA GLU A 116 -12.86 -8.89 22.77
C GLU A 116 -11.38 -9.25 22.56
N SER A 117 -10.86 -10.14 23.39
CA SER A 117 -9.52 -10.69 23.21
C SER A 117 -9.44 -11.51 21.90
N PRO A 118 -8.35 -11.37 21.11
CA PRO A 118 -8.12 -12.26 19.97
C PRO A 118 -7.74 -13.68 20.40
N PHE A 119 -7.51 -13.93 21.70
CA PHE A 119 -7.19 -15.24 22.24
C PHE A 119 -8.14 -15.60 23.38
N ASP A 120 -8.83 -16.74 23.24
CA ASP A 120 -9.56 -17.36 24.33
C ASP A 120 -8.58 -18.17 25.20
N ILE A 121 -8.03 -17.51 26.21
CA ILE A 121 -7.16 -18.15 27.19
C ILE A 121 -8.00 -18.67 28.35
N THR A 122 -8.21 -19.98 28.34
CA THR A 122 -8.75 -20.71 29.48
C THR A 122 -7.61 -21.39 30.25
N THR A 123 -7.52 -21.10 31.55
CA THR A 123 -6.64 -21.84 32.45
C THR A 123 -7.44 -22.30 33.66
N GLN A 124 -6.88 -23.23 34.43
CA GLN A 124 -7.49 -23.66 35.68
C GLN A 124 -7.39 -22.60 36.80
N GLU A 125 -6.77 -21.45 36.52
CA GLU A 125 -6.49 -20.38 37.48
C GLU A 125 -7.46 -19.20 37.31
N GLU A 126 -7.98 -18.67 38.41
CA GLU A 126 -8.87 -17.49 38.41
C GLU A 126 -8.18 -16.23 37.85
N ASN A 127 -6.85 -16.17 37.88
CA ASN A 127 -6.07 -15.01 37.48
C ASN A 127 -5.99 -14.77 35.96
N THR A 128 -6.48 -15.67 35.11
CA THR A 128 -6.44 -15.45 33.65
C THR A 128 -7.71 -14.82 33.08
N PHE A 129 -8.73 -14.60 33.92
CA PHE A 129 -9.95 -13.89 33.53
C PHE A 129 -9.67 -12.46 33.03
N TYR A 130 -8.56 -11.85 33.45
CA TYR A 130 -8.15 -10.50 33.04
C TYR A 130 -7.65 -10.40 31.58
N LEU A 131 -7.50 -11.54 30.90
CA LEU A 131 -7.13 -11.63 29.49
C LEU A 131 -8.35 -11.71 28.56
N GLN A 132 -9.55 -11.65 29.10
CA GLN A 132 -10.82 -11.73 28.36
C GLN A 132 -11.51 -10.34 28.36
N GLY A 133 -12.49 -10.17 27.47
CA GLY A 133 -13.23 -8.92 27.26
C GLY A 133 -12.46 -7.89 26.44
N GLU A 134 -12.97 -6.65 26.43
CA GLU A 134 -12.38 -5.52 25.70
C GLU A 134 -10.90 -5.34 26.04
N GLN A 135 -10.05 -5.25 25.01
CA GLN A 135 -8.61 -5.05 25.14
C GLN A 135 -8.19 -3.75 24.47
N LYS A 136 -7.59 -2.86 25.26
CA LYS A 136 -6.86 -1.69 24.76
C LYS A 136 -5.40 -2.08 24.55
N ASN A 137 -4.90 -1.94 23.34
CA ASN A 137 -3.55 -2.34 22.97
C ASN A 137 -2.87 -1.18 22.25
N SER A 138 -1.61 -0.92 22.57
CA SER A 138 -0.74 -0.24 21.62
C SER A 138 -0.48 -1.16 20.43
N PHE A 139 -0.35 -0.60 19.24
CA PHE A 139 0.03 -1.39 18.07
C PHE A 139 1.11 -0.72 17.24
N VAL A 140 1.89 -1.55 16.54
CA VAL A 140 2.88 -1.11 15.57
C VAL A 140 2.71 -1.93 14.32
N VAL A 141 2.50 -1.27 13.18
CA VAL A 141 2.68 -1.86 11.86
C VAL A 141 4.06 -1.46 11.35
N SER A 142 4.90 -2.44 10.99
CA SER A 142 6.24 -2.20 10.45
C SER A 142 6.20 -1.29 9.22
N GLU A 143 7.30 -0.58 8.94
CA GLU A 143 7.40 0.32 7.79
C GLU A 143 7.14 -0.38 6.45
N ASN A 144 7.37 -1.69 6.33
CA ASN A 144 7.05 -2.47 5.14
C ASN A 144 5.59 -2.99 5.13
N GLY A 145 4.80 -2.77 6.18
CA GLY A 145 3.40 -3.21 6.24
C GLY A 145 3.20 -4.71 6.48
N GLU A 146 4.28 -5.47 6.64
CA GLU A 146 4.23 -6.94 6.71
C GLU A 146 4.13 -7.49 8.13
N THR A 147 4.51 -6.70 9.14
CA THR A 147 4.51 -7.12 10.55
C THR A 147 3.59 -6.25 11.35
N LEU A 148 2.68 -6.87 12.10
CA LEU A 148 1.85 -6.24 13.11
C LEU A 148 2.31 -6.73 14.48
N ILE A 149 2.55 -5.80 15.39
CA ILE A 149 2.78 -6.07 16.80
C ILE A 149 1.63 -5.44 17.58
N LEU A 150 0.91 -6.25 18.36
CA LEU A 150 -0.01 -5.76 19.37
C LEU A 150 0.66 -5.90 20.74
N PHE A 151 0.57 -4.87 21.56
CA PHE A 151 1.16 -4.84 22.89
C PHE A 151 0.22 -4.21 23.90
N GLN A 152 0.17 -4.79 25.10
CA GLN A 152 -0.57 -4.26 26.23
C GLN A 152 0.30 -4.30 27.47
N ASP A 153 0.32 -3.22 28.24
CA ASP A 153 0.84 -3.18 29.62
C ASP A 153 -0.18 -2.44 30.48
N GLU A 154 -0.91 -3.19 31.31
CA GLU A 154 -1.98 -2.65 32.13
C GLU A 154 -1.80 -3.09 33.59
N THR A 155 -2.08 -2.16 34.51
CA THR A 155 -2.13 -2.43 35.94
C THR A 155 -3.53 -2.15 36.47
N LEU A 156 -4.20 -3.18 36.98
CA LEU A 156 -5.51 -3.14 37.59
C LEU A 156 -5.38 -3.20 39.12
N THR A 157 -6.09 -2.33 39.83
CA THR A 157 -6.14 -2.31 41.30
C THR A 157 -7.51 -2.76 41.80
N ASP A 158 -7.64 -3.00 43.10
CA ASP A 158 -8.88 -3.37 43.82
C ASP A 158 -10.04 -2.35 43.70
N SER A 159 -9.79 -1.17 43.13
CA SER A 159 -10.82 -0.23 42.68
C SER A 159 -11.58 -0.70 41.44
N ASN A 160 -11.07 -1.70 40.71
CA ASN A 160 -11.75 -2.34 39.58
C ASN A 160 -12.62 -3.48 40.09
N ALA A 161 -13.91 -3.49 39.70
CA ALA A 161 -14.91 -4.46 40.19
C ALA A 161 -14.57 -5.94 39.89
N THR A 162 -13.64 -6.19 38.96
CA THR A 162 -13.16 -7.52 38.56
C THR A 162 -11.92 -7.98 39.34
N VAL A 163 -11.25 -7.09 40.09
CA VAL A 163 -10.04 -7.42 40.86
C VAL A 163 -10.41 -7.74 42.32
N PRO A 164 -9.97 -8.88 42.88
CA PRO A 164 -10.18 -9.20 44.29
C PRO A 164 -9.65 -8.11 45.22
N GLU A 165 -10.38 -7.85 46.30
CA GLU A 165 -10.01 -6.82 47.28
C GLU A 165 -8.57 -7.02 47.81
N GLY A 166 -7.79 -5.93 47.84
CA GLY A 166 -6.42 -5.94 48.30
C GLY A 166 -5.41 -6.61 47.36
N ARG A 167 -5.75 -6.77 46.07
CA ARG A 167 -4.83 -7.22 45.01
C ARG A 167 -4.53 -6.11 44.01
N THR A 168 -3.33 -6.20 43.42
CA THR A 168 -2.93 -5.50 42.20
C THR A 168 -2.61 -6.57 41.17
N ILE A 169 -3.20 -6.44 39.99
CA ILE A 169 -2.93 -7.29 38.83
C ILE A 169 -2.15 -6.47 37.82
N THR A 170 -1.01 -6.98 37.37
CA THR A 170 -0.31 -6.42 36.20
C THR A 170 -0.35 -7.45 35.10
N LYS A 171 -0.86 -7.05 33.92
CA LYS A 171 -0.84 -7.86 32.71
C LYS A 171 0.04 -7.20 31.66
N ARG A 172 0.91 -8.01 31.05
CA ARG A 172 1.73 -7.63 29.90
C ARG A 172 1.51 -8.65 28.81
N THR A 173 0.96 -8.22 27.68
CA THR A 173 0.68 -9.11 26.56
C THR A 173 1.33 -8.56 25.31
N SER A 174 1.79 -9.47 24.46
CA SER A 174 2.31 -9.14 23.14
C SER A 174 1.91 -10.22 22.15
N SER A 175 1.63 -9.82 20.91
CA SER A 175 1.48 -10.75 19.81
C SER A 175 2.10 -10.18 18.54
N ILE A 176 2.75 -11.05 17.78
CA ILE A 176 3.39 -10.73 16.52
C ILE A 176 2.66 -11.47 15.42
N TRP A 177 2.32 -10.74 14.37
CA TRP A 177 1.58 -11.24 13.23
C TRP A 177 2.29 -10.87 11.94
N ILE A 178 2.24 -11.77 10.96
CA ILE A 178 2.74 -11.52 9.60
C ILE A 178 1.56 -11.42 8.66
N LYS A 179 1.55 -10.41 7.79
CA LYS A 179 0.47 -10.19 6.84
C LYS A 179 0.39 -11.35 5.85
N ASP A 180 -0.82 -11.83 5.60
CA ASP A 180 -1.08 -12.74 4.50
C ASP A 180 -1.06 -11.97 3.18
N LEU A 181 0.09 -11.98 2.53
CA LEU A 181 0.25 -11.39 1.20
C LEU A 181 -0.38 -12.26 0.10
N THR A 182 -0.85 -13.47 0.39
CA THR A 182 -1.46 -14.38 -0.60
C THR A 182 -2.95 -14.16 -0.83
N ILE A 183 -3.63 -13.42 0.06
CA ILE A 183 -5.07 -13.10 -0.05
C ILE A 183 -5.33 -11.62 -0.39
N PHE A 184 -4.28 -10.79 -0.39
CA PHE A 184 -4.25 -9.45 -0.99
C PHE A 184 -2.94 -9.23 -1.76
N SER A 185 -2.56 -10.17 -2.63
CA SER A 185 -1.36 -10.03 -3.46
C SER A 185 -1.58 -8.97 -4.53
N CYS A 186 -1.40 -7.72 -4.11
CA CYS A 186 -0.94 -6.70 -5.01
C CYS A 186 0.49 -6.37 -4.59
N ASP A 187 1.46 -7.11 -5.14
CA ASP A 187 2.88 -6.94 -4.84
C ASP A 187 3.35 -5.49 -5.06
N LEU A 188 2.60 -4.73 -5.85
CA LEU A 188 2.86 -3.34 -6.19
C LEU A 188 2.34 -2.32 -5.16
N ARG A 189 1.52 -2.70 -4.17
CA ARG A 189 1.06 -1.77 -3.11
C ARG A 189 2.19 -1.18 -2.29
N ASP A 190 3.18 -1.99 -1.95
CA ASP A 190 4.34 -1.50 -1.20
C ASP A 190 5.23 -0.60 -2.06
N ALA A 191 5.39 -0.92 -3.35
CA ALA A 191 6.11 -0.05 -4.29
C ALA A 191 5.42 1.32 -4.41
N THR A 192 4.08 1.34 -4.57
CA THR A 192 3.28 2.56 -4.58
C THR A 192 3.44 3.37 -3.32
N ARG A 193 3.38 2.73 -2.16
CA ARG A 193 3.53 3.39 -0.87
C ARG A 193 4.93 3.96 -0.66
N GLN A 194 5.97 3.28 -1.10
CA GLN A 194 7.34 3.82 -1.04
C GLN A 194 7.49 5.04 -1.95
N ALA A 195 6.90 4.99 -3.14
CA ALA A 195 6.91 6.11 -4.07
C ALA A 195 6.11 7.32 -3.54
N GLU A 196 4.96 7.07 -2.89
CA GLU A 196 4.17 8.10 -2.19
C GLU A 196 4.99 8.80 -1.10
N ILE A 197 5.65 8.02 -0.23
CA ILE A 197 6.48 8.55 0.85
C ILE A 197 7.60 9.42 0.28
N ALA A 198 8.28 8.96 -0.77
CA ALA A 198 9.34 9.72 -1.42
C ALA A 198 8.81 11.05 -2.00
N TYR A 199 7.68 11.02 -2.71
CA TYR A 199 7.03 12.22 -3.23
C TYR A 199 6.62 13.20 -2.12
N ASN A 200 6.01 12.72 -1.03
CA ASN A 200 5.58 13.58 0.07
C ASN A 200 6.75 14.25 0.82
N GLN A 201 7.95 13.69 0.77
CA GLN A 201 9.17 14.32 1.31
C GLN A 201 9.67 15.48 0.43
N SER A 202 9.35 15.50 -0.85
CA SER A 202 9.71 16.56 -1.80
C SER A 202 8.65 16.70 -2.90
N ASN A 203 7.51 17.26 -2.53
CA ASN A 203 6.31 17.31 -3.38
C ASN A 203 6.40 18.27 -4.57
N GLU A 204 7.49 19.02 -4.69
CA GLU A 204 7.82 19.83 -5.87
C GLU A 204 8.76 19.07 -6.84
N ASP A 205 9.27 17.90 -6.46
CA ASP A 205 10.15 17.09 -7.30
C ASP A 205 9.34 16.34 -8.36
N ILE A 206 9.54 16.75 -9.61
CA ILE A 206 8.88 16.19 -10.80
C ILE A 206 9.15 14.69 -10.93
N GLN A 207 10.36 14.22 -10.62
CA GLN A 207 10.71 12.82 -10.78
C GLN A 207 9.99 11.96 -9.74
N LEU A 208 9.93 12.40 -8.49
CA LEU A 208 9.23 11.67 -7.43
C LEU A 208 7.72 11.63 -7.66
N CYS A 209 7.14 12.70 -8.21
CA CYS A 209 5.74 12.68 -8.62
C CYS A 209 5.49 11.67 -9.76
N LEU A 210 6.37 11.61 -10.77
CA LEU A 210 6.26 10.65 -11.86
C LEU A 210 6.44 9.20 -11.39
N ASP A 211 7.36 8.97 -10.46
CA ASP A 211 7.59 7.65 -9.87
C ASP A 211 6.39 7.21 -9.02
N TYR A 212 5.78 8.12 -8.26
CA TYR A 212 4.55 7.85 -7.53
C TYR A 212 3.38 7.55 -8.45
N ARG A 213 3.17 8.36 -9.48
CA ARG A 213 2.14 8.14 -10.49
C ARG A 213 2.31 6.80 -11.19
N ARG A 214 3.53 6.44 -11.62
CA ARG A 214 3.81 5.15 -12.27
C ARG A 214 3.48 3.98 -11.33
N ALA A 215 3.85 4.07 -10.06
CA ALA A 215 3.56 3.02 -9.11
C ALA A 215 2.04 2.84 -8.88
N LEU A 216 1.28 3.95 -8.83
CA LEU A 216 -0.19 3.89 -8.82
C LEU A 216 -0.74 3.20 -10.08
N GLU A 217 -0.25 3.54 -11.27
CA GLU A 217 -0.66 2.92 -12.54
C GLU A 217 -0.34 1.42 -12.58
N ASP A 218 0.88 1.03 -12.18
CA ASP A 218 1.29 -0.37 -12.13
C ASP A 218 0.42 -1.15 -11.11
N GLN A 219 0.11 -0.54 -9.96
CA GLN A 219 -0.82 -1.10 -8.97
C GLN A 219 -2.24 -1.27 -9.54
N ILE A 220 -2.77 -0.31 -10.30
CA ILE A 220 -4.10 -0.45 -10.93
C ILE A 220 -4.10 -1.63 -11.92
N VAL A 221 -3.05 -1.77 -12.73
CA VAL A 221 -2.92 -2.84 -13.73
C VAL A 221 -2.91 -4.22 -13.08
N GLU A 222 -2.11 -4.39 -12.03
CA GLU A 222 -1.93 -5.69 -11.39
C GLU A 222 -3.07 -6.03 -10.43
N CYS A 223 -3.69 -5.02 -9.81
CA CYS A 223 -4.49 -5.19 -8.60
C CYS A 223 -5.90 -4.65 -8.70
N GLY A 224 -6.19 -3.93 -9.77
CA GLY A 224 -7.47 -3.31 -10.03
C GLY A 224 -7.74 -2.07 -9.18
N ASP A 225 -8.77 -1.33 -9.60
CA ASP A 225 -9.25 -0.10 -8.97
C ASP A 225 -10.79 -0.06 -8.98
N PRO A 226 -11.48 -1.00 -8.32
CA PRO A 226 -12.92 -1.15 -8.42
C PRO A 226 -13.72 0.01 -7.79
N ASP A 227 -13.09 0.77 -6.87
CA ASP A 227 -13.66 1.95 -6.23
C ASP A 227 -13.22 3.27 -6.86
N GLY A 228 -12.27 3.23 -7.83
CA GLY A 228 -11.78 4.37 -8.58
C GLY A 228 -10.80 5.26 -7.83
N ARG A 229 -10.43 4.93 -6.58
CA ARG A 229 -9.66 5.84 -5.72
C ARG A 229 -8.23 6.04 -6.20
N LEU A 230 -7.63 5.01 -6.80
CA LEU A 230 -6.27 5.12 -7.35
C LEU A 230 -6.28 5.99 -8.61
N SER A 231 -7.30 5.84 -9.45
CA SER A 231 -7.54 6.69 -10.62
C SER A 231 -7.76 8.15 -10.23
N ASP A 232 -8.55 8.42 -9.18
CA ASP A 232 -8.76 9.77 -8.65
C ASP A 232 -7.45 10.39 -8.15
N THR A 233 -6.60 9.59 -7.48
CA THR A 233 -5.28 10.05 -7.01
C THR A 233 -4.37 10.42 -8.18
N ILE A 234 -4.39 9.65 -9.27
CA ILE A 234 -3.66 9.97 -10.51
C ILE A 234 -4.17 11.27 -11.13
N GLU A 235 -5.48 11.52 -11.09
CA GLU A 235 -6.08 12.78 -11.57
C GLU A 235 -5.63 13.98 -10.72
N GLU A 236 -5.63 13.84 -9.40
CA GLU A 236 -5.18 14.88 -8.46
C GLU A 236 -3.70 15.25 -8.62
N LEU A 237 -2.84 14.25 -8.87
CA LEU A 237 -1.41 14.47 -9.19
C LEU A 237 -1.23 15.25 -10.51
N GLY A 238 -2.22 15.20 -11.39
CA GLY A 238 -2.17 15.81 -12.72
C GLY A 238 -0.95 15.32 -13.51
N ASN A 239 -0.29 16.26 -14.19
CA ASN A 239 0.92 15.97 -14.98
C ASN A 239 2.22 16.24 -14.19
N CYS A 240 2.19 16.22 -12.85
CA CYS A 240 3.39 16.41 -12.03
C CYS A 240 4.15 17.72 -12.31
N GLY A 241 3.41 18.82 -12.53
CA GLY A 241 4.02 20.11 -12.83
C GLY A 241 4.70 20.20 -14.21
N ARG A 242 4.55 19.18 -15.08
CA ARG A 242 4.88 19.36 -16.50
C ARG A 242 3.98 20.43 -17.08
N LEU A 243 4.60 21.41 -17.75
CA LEU A 243 3.90 22.32 -18.65
C LEU A 243 3.17 21.47 -19.68
N SER A 244 1.86 21.32 -19.52
CA SER A 244 0.87 20.69 -20.42
C SER A 244 1.41 19.64 -21.39
N ALA A 245 0.94 18.39 -21.24
CA ALA A 245 0.96 17.33 -22.24
C ALA A 245 0.29 17.79 -23.55
N ASP A 246 1.01 18.59 -24.33
CA ASP A 246 0.69 18.94 -25.71
C ASP A 246 1.93 19.59 -26.38
N VAL A 247 3.10 18.99 -26.21
CA VAL A 247 4.34 19.49 -26.83
C VAL A 247 4.74 18.58 -27.97
N LEU A 248 4.76 19.15 -29.18
CA LEU A 248 5.36 18.51 -30.35
C LEU A 248 6.19 19.56 -31.07
N ARG A 249 7.50 19.56 -30.83
CA ARG A 249 8.39 20.60 -31.37
C ARG A 249 9.78 20.07 -31.66
N VAL A 250 10.49 20.75 -32.55
CA VAL A 250 11.88 20.42 -32.88
C VAL A 250 12.68 21.65 -33.26
N THR A 251 13.98 21.65 -32.97
CA THR A 251 14.94 22.57 -33.61
C THR A 251 15.58 21.89 -34.82
N ALA A 252 15.24 22.36 -36.02
CA ALA A 252 15.79 21.91 -37.30
C ALA A 252 16.79 22.94 -37.83
N GLY A 253 18.08 22.61 -37.80
CA GLY A 253 19.17 23.55 -38.08
C GLY A 253 19.16 24.72 -37.08
N LEU A 254 18.75 25.90 -37.55
CA LEU A 254 18.57 27.10 -36.73
C LEU A 254 17.10 27.47 -36.49
N GLN A 255 16.16 26.69 -37.04
CA GLN A 255 14.74 26.97 -36.97
C GLN A 255 14.09 26.17 -35.84
N ASN A 256 13.38 26.86 -34.95
CA ASN A 256 12.49 26.20 -33.99
C ASN A 256 11.11 26.05 -34.63
N ILE A 257 10.63 24.81 -34.68
CA ILE A 257 9.35 24.45 -35.28
C ILE A 257 8.45 23.90 -34.16
N ASP A 258 7.27 24.48 -34.02
CA ASP A 258 6.20 24.01 -33.14
C ASP A 258 5.05 23.48 -34.00
N PHE A 259 4.73 22.19 -33.83
CA PHE A 259 3.70 21.50 -34.60
C PHE A 259 2.35 21.62 -33.88
N ALA A 260 1.81 22.83 -33.83
CA ALA A 260 0.64 23.14 -33.00
C ALA A 260 -0.62 22.33 -33.36
N ASN A 261 -0.84 21.99 -34.64
CA ASN A 261 -1.97 21.17 -35.07
C ASN A 261 -1.57 19.70 -35.05
N LYS A 262 -2.22 18.89 -34.22
CA LYS A 262 -1.84 17.49 -34.00
C LYS A 262 -3.00 16.56 -34.25
N THR A 263 -2.67 15.36 -34.69
CA THR A 263 -3.61 14.24 -34.78
C THR A 263 -2.86 13.04 -34.27
N ILE A 264 -3.33 12.48 -33.15
CA ILE A 264 -2.79 11.28 -32.57
C ILE A 264 -3.90 10.23 -32.55
N SER A 265 -3.58 9.02 -32.98
CA SER A 265 -4.52 7.91 -33.01
C SER A 265 -3.84 6.63 -32.56
N TYR A 266 -4.57 5.81 -31.82
CA TYR A 266 -4.13 4.51 -31.36
C TYR A 266 -4.96 3.40 -32.02
N SER A 267 -4.28 2.46 -32.67
CA SER A 267 -4.93 1.28 -33.24
C SER A 267 -3.93 0.13 -33.38
N ASN A 268 -4.39 -1.10 -33.09
CA ASN A 268 -3.57 -2.31 -33.17
C ASN A 268 -2.22 -2.18 -32.44
N GLU A 269 -2.23 -1.67 -31.20
CA GLU A 269 -1.02 -1.49 -30.36
C GLU A 269 0.01 -0.50 -30.94
N VAL A 270 -0.39 0.33 -31.92
CA VAL A 270 0.48 1.34 -32.53
C VAL A 270 -0.11 2.73 -32.33
N ILE A 271 0.73 3.62 -31.80
CA ILE A 271 0.48 5.05 -31.64
C ILE A 271 0.96 5.75 -32.91
N SER A 272 0.05 6.36 -33.65
CA SER A 272 0.36 7.15 -34.84
C SER A 272 0.28 8.63 -34.51
N VAL A 273 1.38 9.36 -34.73
CA VAL A 273 1.45 10.80 -34.47
C VAL A 273 1.61 11.56 -35.78
N TYR A 274 0.80 12.59 -35.94
CA TYR A 274 0.95 13.59 -36.98
C TYR A 274 0.89 15.00 -36.37
N GLY A 275 1.80 15.87 -36.80
CA GLY A 275 1.85 17.27 -36.41
C GLY A 275 2.07 18.18 -37.62
N SER A 276 1.42 19.34 -37.64
CA SER A 276 1.68 20.40 -38.62
C SER A 276 1.83 21.76 -37.94
N ALA A 277 2.75 22.57 -38.46
CA ALA A 277 2.99 23.91 -37.96
C ALA A 277 1.91 24.90 -38.44
N LEU A 278 1.64 25.95 -37.66
CA LEU A 278 0.71 27.03 -38.07
C LEU A 278 1.28 27.90 -39.20
N PHE A 279 2.61 28.00 -39.27
CA PHE A 279 3.34 28.83 -40.21
C PHE A 279 4.43 28.01 -40.88
N GLY A 280 4.70 28.32 -42.15
CA GLY A 280 5.62 27.54 -42.97
C GLY A 280 5.00 26.22 -43.43
N ASN A 281 5.73 25.51 -44.30
CA ASN A 281 5.31 24.21 -44.81
C ASN A 281 6.07 23.11 -44.05
N HIS A 282 5.72 22.93 -42.77
CA HIS A 282 6.37 21.98 -41.88
C HIS A 282 5.36 20.97 -41.33
N SER A 283 5.75 19.70 -41.32
CA SER A 283 4.98 18.62 -40.70
C SER A 283 5.89 17.54 -40.13
N LEU A 284 5.37 16.74 -39.22
CA LEU A 284 6.06 15.60 -38.62
C LEU A 284 5.09 14.43 -38.54
N SER A 285 5.55 13.24 -38.92
CA SER A 285 4.78 12.01 -38.81
C SER A 285 5.68 10.85 -38.40
N PHE A 286 5.17 9.98 -37.54
CA PHE A 286 5.84 8.76 -37.12
C PHE A 286 4.86 7.82 -36.40
N GLU A 287 5.31 6.59 -36.16
CA GLU A 287 4.58 5.56 -35.43
C GLU A 287 5.45 4.98 -34.31
N VAL A 288 4.81 4.56 -33.22
CA VAL A 288 5.46 3.95 -32.05
C VAL A 288 4.61 2.79 -31.56
N PRO A 289 5.16 1.58 -31.40
CA PRO A 289 4.45 0.54 -30.68
C PRO A 289 4.23 0.94 -29.22
N GLU A 290 3.05 0.63 -28.68
CA GLU A 290 2.75 0.87 -27.27
C GLU A 290 3.62 -0.01 -26.35
N TYR A 291 3.92 0.49 -25.16
CA TYR A 291 4.78 -0.15 -24.15
C TYR A 291 6.25 -0.36 -24.57
N VAL A 292 6.67 0.16 -25.74
CA VAL A 292 8.05 0.09 -26.20
C VAL A 292 8.82 1.36 -25.83
N THR A 293 9.77 1.22 -24.91
CA THR A 293 10.72 2.28 -24.49
C THR A 293 12.14 2.00 -24.99
N GLY A 294 12.98 3.02 -25.02
CA GLY A 294 14.39 2.92 -25.45
C GLY A 294 14.69 3.56 -26.79
N ILE A 295 15.87 3.24 -27.34
CA ILE A 295 16.46 3.91 -28.50
C ILE A 295 15.99 3.26 -29.82
N ASP A 296 15.80 4.06 -30.86
CA ASP A 296 15.46 3.65 -32.23
C ASP A 296 14.15 2.85 -32.34
N THR A 297 13.17 3.24 -31.53
CA THR A 297 11.85 2.60 -31.42
C THR A 297 10.81 3.12 -32.42
N PHE A 298 11.09 4.20 -33.14
CA PHE A 298 10.16 4.79 -34.11
C PHE A 298 10.09 4.02 -35.41
N LEU A 299 8.87 3.94 -35.92
CA LEU A 299 8.56 3.44 -37.25
C LEU A 299 8.11 4.62 -38.12
N ASN A 300 8.35 4.50 -39.43
CA ASN A 300 7.78 5.40 -40.44
C ASN A 300 8.01 6.90 -40.19
N PHE A 301 9.14 7.29 -39.56
CA PHE A 301 9.45 8.69 -39.28
C PHE A 301 9.69 9.49 -40.56
N VAL A 302 8.98 10.61 -40.69
CA VAL A 302 9.15 11.61 -41.75
C VAL A 302 8.97 13.00 -41.13
N ILE A 303 9.94 13.89 -41.38
CA ILE A 303 9.82 15.31 -41.07
C ILE A 303 9.88 16.12 -42.35
N LYS A 304 8.93 17.04 -42.53
CA LYS A 304 8.90 18.01 -43.61
C LYS A 304 9.35 19.37 -43.09
N VAL A 305 10.33 19.97 -43.75
CA VAL A 305 10.81 21.31 -43.44
C VAL A 305 10.82 22.15 -44.72
N ASP A 306 10.11 23.27 -44.71
CA ASP A 306 9.92 24.15 -45.88
C ASP A 306 9.45 23.43 -47.15
N GLY A 307 8.64 22.38 -46.98
CA GLY A 307 8.10 21.58 -48.07
C GLY A 307 8.97 20.42 -48.55
N VAL A 308 10.16 20.24 -47.98
CA VAL A 308 11.07 19.13 -48.31
C VAL A 308 10.94 18.03 -47.25
N ASP A 309 10.75 16.79 -47.70
CA ASP A 309 10.71 15.61 -46.83
C ASP A 309 12.13 15.12 -46.49
N TYR A 310 12.35 14.83 -45.22
CA TYR A 310 13.59 14.27 -44.68
C TYR A 310 13.32 12.98 -43.90
N PHE A 311 14.27 12.05 -44.00
CA PHE A 311 14.22 10.72 -43.41
C PHE A 311 15.41 10.48 -42.47
N PRO A 312 15.32 9.55 -41.50
CA PRO A 312 16.43 9.21 -40.61
C PRO A 312 17.71 8.89 -41.38
N TYR A 313 18.84 9.45 -40.96
CA TYR A 313 20.15 9.22 -41.59
C TYR A 313 21.21 8.80 -40.57
N TYR A 314 22.07 7.86 -40.97
CA TYR A 314 23.04 7.20 -40.10
C TYR A 314 24.48 7.29 -40.67
N PRO A 315 25.08 8.50 -40.75
CA PRO A 315 26.42 8.70 -41.32
C PRO A 315 27.57 8.28 -40.40
N GLY A 316 27.30 7.78 -39.20
CA GLY A 316 28.28 7.37 -38.18
C GLY A 316 28.64 8.48 -37.20
N VAL A 317 28.47 9.75 -37.55
CA VAL A 317 28.59 10.92 -36.68
C VAL A 317 27.23 11.62 -36.62
N ASN A 318 26.70 11.91 -35.44
CA ASN A 318 25.36 12.49 -35.27
C ASN A 318 24.23 11.68 -35.93
N ASN A 319 24.29 10.35 -35.83
CA ASN A 319 23.20 9.48 -36.28
C ASN A 319 21.86 10.00 -35.76
N PHE A 320 20.83 9.93 -36.60
CA PHE A 320 19.47 10.07 -36.11
C PHE A 320 19.27 9.11 -34.94
N ARG A 321 18.79 9.66 -33.83
CA ARG A 321 18.50 8.94 -32.61
C ARG A 321 17.10 9.32 -32.20
N PHE A 322 16.37 8.29 -31.83
CA PHE A 322 15.05 8.43 -31.30
C PHE A 322 15.03 7.72 -29.94
N ASN A 323 14.45 8.31 -28.90
CA ASN A 323 14.37 7.68 -27.59
C ASN A 323 12.97 7.84 -26.99
N THR A 324 12.23 6.74 -26.90
CA THR A 324 10.95 6.70 -26.18
C THR A 324 11.24 6.53 -24.70
N LEU A 325 10.74 7.46 -23.88
CA LEU A 325 10.81 7.38 -22.43
C LEU A 325 9.55 6.73 -21.85
N ILE A 326 8.38 7.04 -22.41
CA ILE A 326 7.07 6.48 -22.02
C ILE A 326 6.20 6.38 -23.28
N SER A 327 5.49 5.27 -23.46
CA SER A 327 4.56 5.03 -24.57
C SER A 327 3.39 4.16 -24.10
N SER A 328 2.85 4.45 -22.93
CA SER A 328 1.78 3.70 -22.29
C SER A 328 0.83 4.66 -21.58
N ASN A 329 -0.31 4.16 -21.11
CA ASN A 329 -1.25 4.92 -20.28
C ASN A 329 -1.73 6.20 -20.99
N PHE A 330 -2.05 6.08 -22.29
CA PHE A 330 -2.51 7.17 -23.16
C PHE A 330 -1.52 8.35 -23.26
N SER A 331 -0.24 8.13 -22.97
CA SER A 331 0.81 9.15 -23.02
C SER A 331 2.03 8.68 -23.79
N LEU A 332 2.52 9.54 -24.69
CA LEU A 332 3.77 9.37 -25.40
C LEU A 332 4.75 10.47 -25.02
N ASN A 333 5.82 10.06 -24.33
CA ASN A 333 6.95 10.92 -24.00
C ASN A 333 8.22 10.43 -24.69
N ALA A 334 8.82 11.32 -25.48
CA ALA A 334 9.82 10.94 -26.44
C ALA A 334 10.73 12.12 -26.82
N VAL A 335 11.98 11.80 -27.15
CA VAL A 335 12.94 12.76 -27.69
C VAL A 335 13.58 12.24 -28.97
N PHE A 336 13.92 13.15 -29.87
CA PHE A 336 14.62 12.79 -31.11
C PHE A 336 15.62 13.85 -31.53
N GLU A 337 16.74 13.41 -32.09
CA GLU A 337 17.85 14.26 -32.49
C GLU A 337 18.70 13.58 -33.57
N GLY A 338 19.70 14.28 -34.10
CA GLY A 338 20.64 13.77 -35.09
C GLY A 338 20.31 14.21 -36.51
N THR A 339 20.97 13.58 -37.48
CA THR A 339 20.91 14.00 -38.88
C THR A 339 19.79 13.28 -39.63
N VAL A 340 19.01 14.04 -40.41
CA VAL A 340 18.05 13.52 -41.39
C VAL A 340 18.48 13.93 -42.80
N ILE A 341 18.05 13.19 -43.82
CA ILE A 341 18.47 13.40 -45.21
C ILE A 341 17.26 13.45 -46.17
N SER A 342 17.31 14.36 -47.14
CA SER A 342 16.30 14.46 -48.20
C SER A 342 16.59 13.46 -49.33
N ALA A 343 15.60 13.25 -50.21
CA ALA A 343 15.77 12.40 -51.40
C ALA A 343 16.85 12.92 -52.38
N GLN A 344 17.17 14.22 -52.31
CA GLN A 344 18.21 14.87 -53.10
C GLN A 344 19.60 14.79 -52.44
N GLY A 345 19.70 14.20 -51.24
CA GLY A 345 20.94 14.07 -50.49
C GLY A 345 21.29 15.29 -49.64
N GLU A 346 20.33 16.19 -49.37
CA GLU A 346 20.55 17.33 -48.48
C GLU A 346 20.41 16.88 -47.03
N GLU A 347 21.42 17.18 -46.21
CA GLU A 347 21.45 16.84 -44.80
C GLU A 347 20.90 17.98 -43.94
N LEU A 348 20.14 17.63 -42.92
CA LEU A 348 19.58 18.56 -41.94
C LEU A 348 19.80 18.00 -40.53
N THR A 349 20.34 18.82 -39.64
CA THR A 349 20.54 18.44 -38.23
C THR A 349 19.32 18.81 -37.40
N LEU A 350 18.83 17.85 -36.62
CA LEU A 350 17.81 18.03 -35.59
C LEU A 350 18.51 18.01 -34.23
N SER A 351 18.44 19.10 -33.46
CA SER A 351 19.21 19.21 -32.21
C SER A 351 18.39 18.93 -30.96
N VAL A 352 17.08 19.23 -30.96
CA VAL A 352 16.19 18.97 -29.82
C VAL A 352 14.76 18.76 -30.32
N GLY A 353 14.38 17.52 -30.58
CA GLY A 353 12.98 17.10 -30.80
C GLY A 353 12.36 16.65 -29.49
N ILE A 354 11.21 17.22 -29.12
CA ILE A 354 10.46 16.88 -27.90
C ILE A 354 9.04 16.50 -28.29
N ILE A 355 8.61 15.37 -27.76
CA ILE A 355 7.27 14.81 -27.90
C ILE A 355 6.76 14.56 -26.47
N ASP A 356 5.67 15.22 -26.14
CA ASP A 356 4.93 15.02 -24.89
C ASP A 356 3.45 15.21 -25.22
N VAL A 357 2.81 14.13 -25.68
CA VAL A 357 1.43 14.14 -26.21
C VAL A 357 0.61 13.00 -25.62
N ASN A 358 -0.70 13.21 -25.53
CA ASN A 358 -1.64 12.17 -25.15
C ASN A 358 -2.35 11.60 -26.40
N TYR A 359 -2.79 10.34 -26.35
CA TYR A 359 -3.39 9.64 -27.50
C TYR A 359 -4.58 8.76 -27.17
#